data_AF-A0AAT9JWC8-F1
#
_entry.id   AF-A0AAT9JWC8-F1
#
_cell.length_a   1.000
_cell.length_b   1.000
_cell.length_c   1.000
_cell.angle_alpha   90.00
_cell.angle_beta   90.00
_cell.angle_gamma   90.00
#
_symmetry.space_group_name_H-M   'P 1'
#
loop_
_entity.id
_entity.type
_entity.pdbx_description
1 polymer ?
#
loop_
_entity_poly.entity_id
_entity_poly.type
_entity_poly.pdbx_seq_one_letter_code
_entity_poly.pdbx_strand_id
1 'polypeptide(L)' 'MRWIWRAAVIAVILTSWDATAIAHSSNSDVNQCHHDRRTGEYHCH' A
#
# COMPACT_ATOMS: atom_id res chain seq x y z
N MET A 1 -12.52 29.99 19.60
CA MET A 1 -11.91 28.76 20.17
C MET A 1 -12.59 27.44 19.76
N ARG A 2 -13.91 27.26 19.92
CA ARG A 2 -14.60 25.96 19.70
C ARG A 2 -14.47 25.38 18.28
N TRP A 3 -14.35 26.23 17.26
CA TRP A 3 -14.21 25.82 15.86
C TRP A 3 -12.81 25.27 15.52
N ILE A 4 -11.77 25.77 16.19
CA ILE A 4 -10.39 25.33 15.99
C ILE A 4 -10.23 23.89 16.45
N TRP A 5 -10.83 23.54 17.60
CA TRP A 5 -10.84 22.16 18.10
C TRP A 5 -11.56 21.19 17.16
N ARG A 6 -12.69 21.61 16.58
CA ARG A 6 -13.41 20.80 15.58
C ARG A 6 -12.56 20.58 14.32
N ALA A 7 -11.92 21.63 13.83
CA ALA A 7 -11.02 21.54 12.68
C ALA A 7 -9.81 20.63 12.96
N ALA A 8 -9.23 20.72 14.16
CA ALA A 8 -8.10 19.88 14.57
C ALA A 8 -8.49 18.38 14.63
N VAL A 9 -9.66 18.05 15.19
CA VAL A 9 -10.15 16.66 15.24
C VAL A 9 -10.37 16.09 13.83
N ILE A 10 -10.97 16.88 12.93
CA ILE A 10 -11.18 16.46 11.54
C ILE A 10 -9.85 16.20 10.82
N ALA A 11 -8.86 17.09 11.01
CA ALA A 11 -7.55 16.94 10.39
C ALA A 11 -6.84 15.65 10.83
N VAL A 12 -6.88 15.32 12.12
CA VAL A 12 -6.27 14.08 12.66
C VAL A 12 -6.90 12.82 12.06
N ILE A 13 -8.22 12.81 11.89
CA ILE A 13 -8.94 11.66 11.31
C ILE A 13 -8.49 11.46 9.85
N LEU A 14 -8.44 12.53 9.06
CA LEU A 14 -8.14 12.47 7.63
C LEU A 14 -6.70 12.02 7.33
N THR A 15 -5.74 12.31 8.21
CA THR A 15 -4.32 11.94 8.00
C THR A 15 -3.95 10.57 8.56
N SER A 16 -4.90 9.83 9.14
CA SER A 16 -4.61 8.55 9.81
C SER A 16 -4.73 7.31 8.91
N TRP A 17 -5.02 7.49 7.61
CA TRP A 17 -5.41 6.39 6.71
C TRP A 17 -4.26 5.78 5.86
N ASP A 18 -3.02 6.21 6.01
CA ASP A 18 -1.94 5.80 5.09
C ASP A 18 -1.29 4.45 5.42
N ALA A 19 -1.64 3.81 6.55
CA ALA A 19 -0.92 2.64 7.06
C ALA A 19 -1.37 1.27 6.49
N THR A 20 -2.34 1.24 5.57
CA THR A 20 -2.89 -0.02 5.03
C THR A 20 -2.70 -0.18 3.52
N ALA A 21 -1.61 0.36 2.97
CA ALA A 21 -1.09 -0.14 1.69
C ALA A 21 -0.51 -1.55 1.94
N ILE A 22 -1.40 -2.52 2.09
CA ILE A 22 -1.06 -3.93 2.14
C ILE A 22 -0.42 -4.22 0.79
N ALA A 23 0.91 -4.34 0.77
CA ALA A 23 1.61 -4.87 -0.38
C ALA A 23 1.05 -6.28 -0.60
N HIS A 24 0.12 -6.40 -1.55
CA HIS A 24 -0.36 -7.70 -1.98
C HIS A 24 0.85 -8.50 -2.41
N SER A 25 1.01 -9.72 -1.87
CA SER A 25 2.06 -10.61 -2.33
C SER A 25 1.89 -10.79 -3.84
N SER A 26 2.85 -10.31 -4.63
CA SER A 26 2.94 -10.71 -6.02
C SER A 26 3.07 -12.23 -6.07
N ASN A 27 2.67 -12.87 -7.17
CA ASN A 27 2.89 -14.29 -7.40
C ASN A 27 4.38 -14.58 -7.69
N SER A 28 5.27 -13.84 -7.03
CA SER A 28 6.71 -13.97 -7.04
C SER A 28 7.15 -14.94 -5.96
N ASP A 29 8.27 -15.61 -6.19
CA ASP A 29 8.93 -16.44 -5.21
C ASP A 29 9.57 -15.61 -4.09
N VAL A 30 10.24 -16.31 -3.18
CA VAL A 30 10.98 -15.73 -2.06
C VAL A 30 12.09 -14.75 -2.47
N ASN A 31 12.49 -14.76 -3.75
CA ASN A 31 13.49 -13.88 -4.34
C ASN A 31 12.87 -12.72 -5.13
N GLN A 32 11.54 -12.49 -5.02
CA GLN A 32 10.80 -11.49 -5.79
C GLN A 32 10.79 -11.75 -7.31
N CYS A 33 10.91 -13.01 -7.73
CA CYS A 33 10.89 -13.40 -9.13
C CYS A 33 9.63 -14.16 -9.53
N HIS A 34 9.16 -14.01 -10.76
CA HIS A 34 7.98 -14.70 -11.29
C HIS A 34 8.22 -15.26 -12.69
N HIS A 35 7.53 -16.35 -13.02
CA HIS A 35 7.45 -16.86 -14.38
C HIS A 35 6.25 -16.22 -15.10
N ASP A 36 6.48 -15.56 -16.22
CA ASP A 36 5.42 -15.09 -17.10
C ASP A 36 4.76 -16.29 -17.77
N ARG A 37 3.46 -16.47 -17.55
CA ARG A 37 2.68 -17.57 -18.14
C ARG A 37 2.49 -17.44 -19.67
N ARG A 38 2.69 -16.25 -20.24
CA ARG A 38 2.49 -15.95 -21.66
C ARG A 38 3.75 -16.19 -22.47
N THR A 39 4.91 -15.80 -21.95
CA THR A 39 6.20 -15.91 -22.65
C THR A 39 7.05 -17.08 -22.14
N GLY A 40 6.79 -17.55 -20.92
CA GLY A 40 7.63 -18.53 -20.24
C GLY A 40 8.91 -17.93 -19.66
N GLU A 41 9.07 -16.61 -19.71
CA GLU A 41 10.26 -15.94 -19.20
C GLU A 41 10.23 -15.79 -17.68
N TYR A 42 11.42 -15.84 -17.07
CA TYR A 42 11.60 -15.66 -15.64
C TYR A 42 12.09 -14.24 -15.35
N HIS A 43 11.26 -13.46 -14.66
CA HIS A 43 11.49 -12.05 -14.39
C HIS A 43 11.63 -11.82 -12.89
N CYS A 44 12.76 -11.26 -12.46
CA CYS A 44 13.00 -10.85 -11.08
C CYS A 44 12.75 -9.34 -10.94
N HIS A 45 12.02 -8.95 -9.89
CA HIS A 45 11.78 -7.56 -9.52
C HIS A 45 12.75 -7.06 -8.46
#